data_AF-A0A966PYY6-F1
#
_entry.id   AF-A0A966PYY6-F1
#
_cell.length_a   1.000
_cell.length_b   1.000
_cell.length_c   1.000
_cell.angle_alpha   90.00
_cell.angle_beta   90.00
_cell.angle_gamma   90.00
#
_symmetry.space_group_name_H-M   'P 1'
#
loop_
_entity.id
_entity.type
_entity.pdbx_description
1 polymer ?
#
loop_
_entity_poly.entity_id
_entity_poly.type
_entity_poly.pdbx_seq_one_letter_code
_entity_poly.pdbx_strand_id
1 'polypeptide(L)'
;MLDNNHFYHQLTRKAVVLFGRLFDDITIIRKNTQTGKETGRFLVPIIYSPKEKMITRLFSDPDLLKSIGMILPRMSFEITGISYDATRKQNSLLRAAKSNTSTRVTSSYMGVPYDITFALNIYARNIDDGTHIVEQILPFFNPDFTVTTNMIPELGALKDIPVILNSVANDIQYEGDYDSVRYVNWTLTFTMKMYYYGPISYPKIIKTVYANIYNDPSLQSGYITRVNVVNANGIFKAEDFVYTGKNFRTANAYGVVVKYSANTGKLVLGATQGQFRVNNTIHAVSTNGTCQIQSFEVDPLLLSEIKIEPDPINAQPGDDYGYNVTVTEWPDTET
;
A
#
# COMPACT_ATOMS: atom_id res chain seq x y z
N MET A 1 5.08 -7.33 -12.06
CA MET A 1 3.96 -6.36 -12.15
C MET A 1 2.61 -7.06 -12.13
N LEU A 2 2.46 -8.18 -12.85
CA LEU A 2 1.43 -9.19 -12.57
C LEU A 2 2.03 -10.28 -11.68
N ASP A 3 2.28 -9.94 -10.42
CA ASP A 3 2.62 -10.97 -9.44
C ASP A 3 1.35 -11.79 -9.14
N ASN A 4 1.50 -13.09 -8.93
CA ASN A 4 0.47 -14.13 -9.11
C ASN A 4 -0.74 -14.10 -8.14
N ASN A 5 -0.93 -13.00 -7.41
CA ASN A 5 -2.03 -12.83 -6.47
C ASN A 5 -3.22 -12.16 -7.15
N HIS A 6 -4.29 -12.92 -7.33
CA HIS A 6 -5.57 -12.39 -7.79
C HIS A 6 -6.09 -11.34 -6.81
N PHE A 7 -6.46 -10.16 -7.32
CA PHE A 7 -7.13 -9.12 -6.54
C PHE A 7 -8.34 -8.59 -7.33
N TYR A 8 -9.46 -8.37 -6.64
CA TYR A 8 -10.67 -7.82 -7.24
C TYR A 8 -11.45 -6.96 -6.24
N HIS A 9 -11.21 -5.65 -6.30
CA HIS A 9 -11.83 -4.66 -5.39
C HIS A 9 -13.27 -4.26 -5.79
N GLN A 10 -13.78 -4.80 -6.89
CA GLN A 10 -15.10 -4.48 -7.48
C GLN A 10 -15.33 -2.98 -7.74
N LEU A 11 -14.28 -2.18 -7.98
CA LEU A 11 -14.37 -0.72 -8.05
C LEU A 11 -15.34 -0.23 -9.13
N THR A 12 -15.30 -0.82 -10.32
CA THR A 12 -16.23 -0.49 -11.41
C THR A 12 -17.68 -0.85 -11.05
N ARG A 13 -17.90 -1.96 -10.33
CA ARG A 13 -19.24 -2.33 -9.84
C ARG A 13 -19.73 -1.34 -8.79
N LYS A 14 -18.87 -0.94 -7.85
CA LYS A 14 -19.19 0.09 -6.84
C LYS A 14 -19.50 1.44 -7.51
N ALA A 15 -18.77 1.79 -8.56
CA ALA A 15 -19.05 2.95 -9.40
C ALA A 15 -20.46 2.91 -10.02
N VAL A 16 -20.85 1.78 -10.63
CA VAL A 16 -22.20 1.60 -11.20
C VAL A 16 -23.28 1.74 -10.12
N VAL A 17 -23.08 1.14 -8.95
CA VAL A 17 -24.03 1.24 -7.83
C VAL A 17 -24.11 2.67 -7.30
N LEU A 18 -22.96 3.34 -7.12
CA LEU A 18 -22.89 4.73 -6.67
C LEU A 18 -23.66 5.65 -7.63
N PHE A 19 -23.37 5.54 -8.93
CA PHE A 19 -24.04 6.33 -9.95
C PHE A 19 -25.55 6.06 -9.98
N GLY A 20 -25.97 4.79 -9.98
CA GLY A 20 -27.38 4.43 -9.98
C GLY A 20 -28.14 4.97 -8.76
N ARG A 21 -27.51 4.97 -7.58
CA ARG A 21 -28.09 5.50 -6.34
C ARG A 21 -28.32 7.00 -6.36
N LEU A 22 -27.55 7.77 -7.15
CA LEU A 22 -27.79 9.21 -7.31
C LEU A 22 -29.15 9.53 -7.95
N PHE A 23 -29.71 8.59 -8.72
CA PHE A 23 -30.93 8.78 -9.49
C PHE A 23 -32.06 7.80 -9.10
N ASP A 24 -31.94 7.12 -7.96
CA ASP A 24 -32.86 6.08 -7.50
C ASP A 24 -34.17 6.66 -6.95
N ASP A 25 -34.14 7.88 -6.40
CA ASP A 25 -35.28 8.51 -5.69
C ASP A 25 -35.93 9.65 -6.48
N ILE A 26 -36.17 9.42 -7.77
CA ILE A 26 -36.88 10.39 -8.63
C ILE A 26 -38.34 9.98 -8.75
N THR A 27 -39.25 10.92 -8.44
CA THR A 27 -40.70 10.69 -8.50
C THR A 27 -41.37 11.61 -9.50
N ILE A 28 -42.48 11.14 -10.08
CA ILE A 28 -43.36 11.99 -10.90
C ILE A 28 -44.69 12.13 -10.17
N ILE A 29 -45.17 13.38 -10.14
CA ILE A 29 -46.46 13.74 -9.58
C ILE A 29 -47.38 14.10 -10.74
N ARG A 30 -48.50 13.38 -10.86
CA ARG A 30 -49.60 13.75 -11.74
C ARG A 30 -50.53 14.68 -10.97
N LYS A 31 -50.91 15.78 -11.60
CA LYS A 31 -51.87 16.74 -11.05
C LYS A 31 -53.10 16.80 -11.95
N ASN A 32 -54.26 16.96 -11.34
CA ASN A 32 -55.48 17.25 -12.08
C ASN A 32 -55.40 18.69 -12.62
N THR A 33 -55.52 18.85 -13.93
CA THR A 33 -55.38 20.14 -14.63
C THR A 33 -56.42 21.19 -14.23
N GLN A 34 -57.55 20.78 -13.66
CA GLN A 34 -58.65 21.68 -13.29
C GLN A 34 -58.60 22.11 -11.82
N THR A 35 -58.09 21.26 -10.94
CA THR A 35 -58.08 21.51 -9.47
C THR A 35 -56.69 21.71 -8.89
N GLY A 36 -55.63 21.42 -9.65
CA GLY A 36 -54.24 21.48 -9.21
C GLY A 36 -53.86 20.42 -8.16
N LYS A 37 -54.81 19.56 -7.74
CA LYS A 37 -54.58 18.52 -6.73
C LYS A 37 -53.83 17.33 -7.31
N GLU A 38 -52.99 16.72 -6.49
CA GLU A 38 -52.24 15.50 -6.85
C GLU A 38 -53.22 14.34 -7.09
N THR A 39 -53.13 13.73 -8.27
CA THR A 39 -53.92 12.55 -8.66
C THR A 39 -53.15 11.25 -8.49
N GLY A 40 -51.82 11.32 -8.50
CA GLY A 40 -50.97 10.17 -8.29
C GLY A 40 -49.50 10.53 -8.22
N ARG A 41 -48.74 9.69 -7.51
CA ARG A 41 -47.29 9.77 -7.39
C ARG A 41 -46.71 8.39 -7.62
N PHE A 42 -45.68 8.30 -8.45
CA PHE A 42 -44.96 7.05 -8.66
C PHE A 42 -43.45 7.31 -8.82
N LEU A 43 -42.67 6.32 -8.38
CA LEU A 43 -41.22 6.31 -8.51
C LEU A 43 -40.84 5.94 -9.95
N VAL A 44 -39.85 6.63 -10.51
CA VAL A 44 -39.31 6.32 -11.83
C VAL A 44 -38.26 5.22 -11.69
N PRO A 45 -38.49 4.00 -12.21
CA PRO A 45 -37.53 2.92 -12.05
C PRO A 45 -36.26 3.17 -12.86
N ILE A 46 -35.10 2.89 -12.27
CA ILE A 46 -33.79 2.94 -12.94
C ILE A 46 -33.15 1.55 -13.04
N ILE A 47 -32.54 1.23 -14.18
CA ILE A 47 -31.78 -0.01 -14.36
C ILE A 47 -30.45 0.22 -15.08
N TYR A 48 -29.46 -0.63 -14.79
CA TYR A 48 -28.23 -0.70 -15.59
C TYR A 48 -28.52 -1.51 -16.87
N SER A 49 -28.57 -0.85 -18.03
CA SER A 49 -28.84 -1.50 -19.32
C SER A 49 -28.41 -0.61 -20.47
N PRO A 50 -27.88 -1.19 -21.57
CA PRO A 50 -27.61 -0.44 -22.78
C PRO A 50 -28.86 0.19 -23.38
N LYS A 51 -28.69 1.35 -24.02
CA LYS A 51 -29.77 2.09 -24.69
C LYS A 51 -30.50 1.21 -25.71
N GLU A 52 -29.75 0.54 -26.59
CA GLU A 52 -30.32 -0.33 -27.64
C GLU A 52 -31.20 -1.43 -27.06
N LYS A 53 -30.71 -2.11 -26.01
CA LYS A 53 -31.45 -3.19 -25.34
C LYS A 53 -32.75 -2.68 -24.70
N MET A 54 -32.76 -1.45 -24.18
CA MET A 54 -33.98 -0.85 -23.62
C MET A 54 -34.97 -0.49 -24.73
N ILE A 55 -34.48 0.07 -25.83
CA ILE A 55 -35.31 0.42 -27.00
C ILE A 55 -35.93 -0.84 -27.61
N THR A 56 -35.15 -1.91 -27.83
CA THR A 56 -35.69 -3.18 -28.34
C THR A 56 -36.79 -3.73 -27.43
N ARG A 57 -36.62 -3.64 -26.10
CA ARG A 57 -37.67 -4.08 -25.17
C ARG A 57 -38.95 -3.25 -25.31
N LEU A 58 -38.83 -1.94 -25.61
CA LEU A 58 -39.97 -1.04 -25.77
C LEU A 58 -40.78 -1.38 -27.02
N PHE A 59 -40.09 -1.80 -28.09
CA PHE A 59 -40.69 -2.19 -29.36
C PHE A 59 -41.03 -3.68 -29.50
N SER A 60 -40.48 -4.56 -28.65
CA SER A 60 -40.65 -6.03 -28.74
C SER A 60 -42.04 -6.57 -28.36
N ASP A 61 -43.07 -5.73 -28.44
CA ASP A 61 -44.48 -6.13 -28.29
C ASP A 61 -45.33 -5.68 -29.50
N PRO A 62 -44.97 -6.10 -30.74
CA PRO A 62 -45.74 -5.75 -31.94
C PRO A 62 -47.08 -6.50 -32.03
N ASP A 63 -47.21 -7.67 -31.40
CA ASP A 63 -48.42 -8.52 -31.50
C ASP A 63 -49.44 -8.31 -30.35
N LEU A 64 -49.18 -7.39 -29.40
CA LEU A 64 -49.99 -7.15 -28.19
C LEU A 64 -50.27 -8.40 -27.32
N LEU A 65 -49.56 -9.51 -27.54
CA LEU A 65 -49.80 -10.79 -26.84
C LEU A 65 -49.25 -10.79 -25.39
N LYS A 66 -48.42 -9.81 -25.01
CA LYS A 66 -48.02 -9.64 -23.61
C LYS A 66 -49.06 -8.81 -22.88
N SER A 67 -49.64 -9.39 -21.82
CA SER A 67 -50.65 -8.73 -20.97
C SER A 67 -50.18 -7.43 -20.30
N ILE A 68 -48.87 -7.13 -20.29
CA ILE A 68 -48.31 -5.89 -19.73
C ILE A 68 -47.09 -5.47 -20.58
N GLY A 69 -47.27 -4.47 -21.45
CA GLY A 69 -46.17 -3.76 -22.10
C GLY A 69 -45.29 -3.00 -21.09
N MET A 70 -44.08 -2.57 -21.47
CA MET A 70 -43.23 -1.82 -20.54
C MET A 70 -43.85 -0.48 -20.16
N ILE A 71 -43.94 -0.23 -18.85
CA ILE A 71 -44.52 1.02 -18.29
C ILE A 71 -43.49 2.14 -18.39
N LEU A 72 -43.82 3.22 -19.10
CA LEU A 72 -43.06 4.47 -19.10
C LEU A 72 -43.69 5.44 -18.09
N PRO A 73 -42.90 6.32 -17.45
CA PRO A 73 -41.49 6.61 -17.70
C PRO A 73 -40.50 5.73 -16.90
N ARG A 74 -39.30 5.53 -17.46
CA ARG A 74 -38.19 4.78 -16.83
C ARG A 74 -36.84 5.36 -17.21
N MET A 75 -35.83 5.04 -16.42
CA MET A 75 -34.45 5.41 -16.67
C MET A 75 -33.59 4.17 -16.90
N SER A 76 -32.58 4.28 -17.75
CA SER A 76 -31.48 3.33 -17.78
C SER A 76 -30.16 4.02 -17.93
N PHE A 77 -29.12 3.43 -17.38
CA PHE A 77 -27.77 3.96 -17.52
C PHE A 77 -26.78 2.86 -17.90
N GLU A 78 -25.71 3.27 -18.57
CA GLU A 78 -24.61 2.40 -18.96
C GLU A 78 -23.28 3.12 -18.91
N ILE A 79 -22.19 2.36 -18.86
CA ILE A 79 -20.85 2.89 -19.04
C ILE A 79 -20.58 2.94 -20.55
N THR A 80 -20.23 4.11 -21.07
CA THR A 80 -19.88 4.30 -22.47
C THR A 80 -18.37 4.27 -22.71
N GLY A 81 -17.57 4.61 -21.70
CA GLY A 81 -16.12 4.63 -21.81
C GLY A 81 -15.40 4.72 -20.48
N ILE A 82 -14.12 4.33 -20.50
CA ILE A 82 -13.18 4.49 -19.37
C ILE A 82 -11.88 5.01 -19.95
N SER A 83 -11.40 6.16 -19.47
CA SER A 83 -10.17 6.80 -19.95
C SER A 83 -9.25 7.17 -18.79
N TYR A 84 -7.94 7.16 -19.04
CA TYR A 84 -6.94 7.55 -18.04
C TYR A 84 -6.86 9.08 -17.92
N ASP A 85 -6.89 9.60 -16.69
CA ASP A 85 -6.79 11.04 -16.43
C ASP A 85 -5.42 11.39 -15.83
N ALA A 86 -4.48 11.78 -16.70
CA ALA A 86 -3.11 12.09 -16.30
C ALA A 86 -2.99 13.33 -15.39
N THR A 87 -3.99 14.23 -15.40
CA THR A 87 -3.93 15.49 -14.64
C THR A 87 -4.03 15.28 -13.14
N ARG A 88 -4.69 14.20 -12.71
CA ARG A 88 -4.86 13.80 -11.30
C ARG A 88 -3.79 12.82 -10.83
N LYS A 89 -2.76 12.56 -11.64
CA LYS A 89 -1.73 11.57 -11.32
C LYS A 89 -0.93 12.00 -10.10
N GLN A 90 -1.02 11.17 -9.05
CA GLN A 90 -0.16 11.26 -7.88
C GLN A 90 1.17 10.54 -8.14
N ASN A 91 2.20 10.84 -7.34
CA ASN A 91 3.48 10.13 -7.40
C ASN A 91 3.25 8.64 -7.13
N SER A 92 3.68 7.78 -8.06
CA SER A 92 3.46 6.33 -8.01
C SER A 92 4.25 5.60 -6.92
N LEU A 93 5.26 6.26 -6.34
CA LEU A 93 6.03 5.70 -5.22
C LEU A 93 5.33 5.90 -3.87
N LEU A 94 4.34 6.80 -3.80
CA LEU A 94 3.59 7.03 -2.58
C LEU A 94 2.70 5.81 -2.26
N ARG A 95 2.67 5.45 -0.98
CA ARG A 95 1.84 4.38 -0.45
C ARG A 95 0.91 4.94 0.62
N ALA A 96 -0.36 4.60 0.50
CA ALA A 96 -1.32 4.79 1.57
C ALA A 96 -1.21 3.59 2.52
N ALA A 97 -1.02 3.88 3.80
CA ALA A 97 -0.78 2.90 4.85
C ALA A 97 -1.75 3.14 6.01
N LYS A 98 -2.38 2.08 6.51
CA LYS A 98 -3.25 2.10 7.69
C LYS A 98 -2.85 0.95 8.60
N SER A 99 -2.77 1.19 9.91
CA SER A 99 -2.57 0.11 10.88
C SER A 99 -3.69 -0.93 10.75
N ASN A 100 -3.34 -2.19 10.56
CA ASN A 100 -4.30 -3.30 10.48
C ASN A 100 -4.37 -4.01 11.83
N THR A 101 -3.19 -4.41 12.33
CA THR A 101 -3.02 -5.06 13.62
C THR A 101 -1.81 -4.46 14.32
N SER A 102 -1.62 -4.81 15.60
CA SER A 102 -0.47 -4.43 16.42
C SER A 102 0.92 -4.65 15.77
N THR A 103 1.02 -5.54 14.78
CA THR A 103 2.29 -5.91 14.15
C THR A 103 2.30 -5.73 12.63
N ARG A 104 1.18 -5.37 12.01
CA ARG A 104 1.06 -5.28 10.55
C ARG A 104 0.29 -4.05 10.11
N VAL A 105 0.74 -3.48 9.00
CA VAL A 105 0.12 -2.35 8.31
C VAL A 105 -0.55 -2.88 7.05
N THR A 106 -1.75 -2.42 6.76
CA THR A 106 -2.36 -2.52 5.43
C THR A 106 -1.79 -1.40 4.57
N SER A 107 -1.08 -1.73 3.50
CA SER A 107 -0.52 -0.73 2.60
C SER A 107 -0.83 -1.02 1.14
N SER A 108 -1.21 0.02 0.40
CA SER A 108 -1.36 -0.03 -1.06
C SER A 108 -0.67 1.17 -1.68
N TYR A 109 -0.26 1.04 -2.93
CA TYR A 109 0.12 2.19 -3.72
C TYR A 109 -1.06 3.15 -3.90
N MET A 110 -0.77 4.42 -4.15
CA MET A 110 -1.79 5.42 -4.46
C MET A 110 -2.62 5.01 -5.68
N GLY A 111 -3.90 5.36 -5.63
CA GLY A 111 -4.83 5.03 -6.70
C GLY A 111 -4.48 5.74 -8.01
N VAL A 112 -4.68 5.03 -9.12
CA VAL A 112 -4.50 5.52 -10.47
C VAL A 112 -5.81 6.18 -10.94
N PRO A 113 -5.80 7.45 -11.34
CA PRO A 113 -7.00 8.17 -11.74
C PRO A 113 -7.53 7.72 -13.10
N TYR A 114 -8.84 7.44 -13.16
CA TYR A 114 -9.56 7.19 -14.41
C TYR A 114 -10.87 7.97 -14.41
N ASP A 115 -11.29 8.37 -15.59
CA ASP A 115 -12.59 8.99 -15.85
C ASP A 115 -13.50 7.90 -16.44
N ILE A 116 -14.66 7.67 -15.80
CA ILE A 116 -15.68 6.74 -16.28
C ILE A 116 -16.82 7.56 -16.86
N THR A 117 -17.09 7.39 -18.14
CA THR A 117 -18.20 8.07 -18.81
C THR A 117 -19.45 7.22 -18.71
N PHE A 118 -20.53 7.82 -18.21
CA PHE A 118 -21.86 7.22 -18.12
C PHE A 118 -22.82 7.94 -19.07
N ALA A 119 -23.73 7.18 -19.68
CA ALA A 119 -24.90 7.72 -20.36
C ALA A 119 -26.16 7.34 -19.57
N LEU A 120 -26.87 8.32 -19.02
CA LEU A 120 -28.19 8.16 -18.42
C LEU A 120 -29.25 8.48 -19.48
N ASN A 121 -30.06 7.49 -19.82
CA ASN A 121 -31.16 7.58 -20.76
C ASN A 121 -32.48 7.60 -19.99
N ILE A 122 -33.34 8.58 -20.30
CA ILE A 122 -34.67 8.72 -19.73
C ILE A 122 -35.68 8.52 -20.86
N TYR A 123 -36.58 7.56 -20.66
CA TYR A 123 -37.63 7.23 -21.61
C TYR A 123 -38.97 7.65 -21.03
N ALA A 124 -39.70 8.50 -21.75
CA ALA A 124 -41.01 8.99 -21.34
C ALA A 124 -41.99 8.97 -22.52
N ARG A 125 -43.29 8.80 -22.25
CA ARG A 125 -44.33 8.86 -23.29
C ARG A 125 -44.63 10.31 -23.68
N ASN A 126 -44.61 11.22 -22.69
CA ASN A 126 -44.91 12.64 -22.86
C ASN A 126 -43.65 13.48 -22.58
N ILE A 127 -43.56 14.64 -23.24
CA ILE A 127 -42.46 15.59 -23.02
C ILE A 127 -42.46 16.09 -21.57
N ASP A 128 -43.65 16.36 -21.02
CA ASP A 128 -43.86 16.84 -19.63
C ASP A 128 -43.23 15.91 -18.57
N ASP A 129 -43.34 14.59 -18.76
CA ASP A 129 -42.73 13.62 -17.85
C ASP A 129 -41.21 13.62 -17.95
N GLY A 130 -40.69 13.76 -19.18
CA GLY A 130 -39.26 13.87 -19.42
C GLY A 130 -38.69 15.12 -18.77
N THR A 131 -39.35 16.27 -18.93
CA THR A 131 -38.93 17.53 -18.32
C THR A 131 -39.04 17.50 -16.80
N HIS A 132 -40.09 16.91 -16.22
CA HIS A 132 -40.20 16.73 -14.77
C HIS A 132 -39.04 15.93 -14.15
N ILE A 133 -38.55 14.89 -14.84
CA ILE A 133 -37.38 14.12 -14.38
C ILE A 133 -36.11 14.96 -14.51
N VAL A 134 -35.91 15.59 -15.67
CA VAL A 134 -34.70 16.36 -15.96
C VAL A 134 -34.55 17.55 -15.00
N GLU A 135 -35.63 18.26 -14.69
CA GLU A 135 -35.64 19.38 -13.74
C GLU A 135 -35.28 18.96 -12.30
N GLN A 136 -35.54 17.71 -11.91
CA GLN A 136 -35.09 17.17 -10.62
C GLN A 136 -33.60 16.84 -10.59
N ILE A 137 -32.96 16.71 -11.76
CA ILE A 137 -31.54 16.34 -11.88
C ILE A 137 -30.66 17.57 -12.04
N LEU A 138 -30.97 18.43 -13.02
CA LEU A 138 -30.06 19.49 -13.47
C LEU A 138 -29.59 20.47 -12.37
N PRO A 139 -30.43 20.92 -11.42
CA PRO A 139 -30.01 21.90 -10.41
C PRO A 139 -28.87 21.42 -9.49
N PHE A 140 -28.68 20.11 -9.35
CA PHE A 140 -27.64 19.54 -8.47
C PHE A 140 -26.24 19.47 -9.11
N PHE A 141 -26.11 19.77 -10.41
CA PHE A 141 -24.85 19.68 -11.15
C PHE A 141 -24.40 21.06 -11.62
N ASN A 142 -23.54 21.71 -10.83
CA ASN A 142 -23.12 23.10 -11.04
C ASN A 142 -21.60 23.32 -10.94
N PRO A 143 -20.76 22.74 -11.81
CA PRO A 143 -20.99 21.77 -12.90
C PRO A 143 -20.81 20.30 -12.47
N ASP A 144 -20.42 20.08 -11.21
CA ASP A 144 -20.13 18.77 -10.65
C ASP A 144 -20.86 18.57 -9.32
N PHE A 145 -21.17 17.31 -9.04
CA PHE A 145 -21.69 16.85 -7.76
C PHE A 145 -20.69 15.85 -7.16
N THR A 146 -20.17 16.16 -5.98
CA THR A 146 -19.12 15.36 -5.35
C THR A 146 -19.66 14.48 -4.23
N VAL A 147 -19.38 13.18 -4.30
CA VAL A 147 -19.76 12.21 -3.26
C VAL A 147 -18.52 11.64 -2.59
N THR A 148 -18.47 11.71 -1.26
CA THR A 148 -17.45 11.03 -0.46
C THR A 148 -17.81 9.57 -0.25
N THR A 149 -16.92 8.66 -0.62
CA THR A 149 -17.15 7.22 -0.45
C THR A 149 -15.87 6.47 -0.09
N ASN A 150 -16.05 5.39 0.67
CA ASN A 150 -14.97 4.47 1.01
C ASN A 150 -14.92 3.32 0.01
N MET A 151 -14.18 3.52 -1.08
CA MET A 151 -14.08 2.53 -2.17
C MET A 151 -13.37 1.24 -1.77
N ILE A 152 -12.44 1.31 -0.80
CA ILE A 152 -11.70 0.16 -0.29
C ILE A 152 -11.76 0.18 1.24
N PRO A 153 -12.76 -0.49 1.83
CA PRO A 153 -12.96 -0.51 3.27
C PRO A 153 -11.72 -0.92 4.08
N GLU A 154 -10.92 -1.84 3.54
CA GLU A 154 -9.67 -2.31 4.16
C GLU A 154 -8.63 -1.21 4.36
N LEU A 155 -8.55 -0.25 3.42
CA LEU A 155 -7.64 0.89 3.51
C LEU A 155 -8.24 2.01 4.38
N GLY A 156 -9.57 2.06 4.50
CA GLY A 156 -10.30 3.07 5.25
C GLY A 156 -10.17 4.50 4.71
N ALA A 157 -9.63 4.66 3.50
CA ALA A 157 -9.44 5.97 2.90
C ALA A 157 -10.75 6.45 2.26
N LEU A 158 -11.38 7.45 2.88
CA LEU A 158 -12.47 8.20 2.27
C LEU A 158 -11.92 8.97 1.07
N LYS A 159 -12.63 8.87 -0.05
CA LYS A 159 -12.30 9.60 -1.28
C LYS A 159 -13.52 10.30 -1.83
N ASP A 160 -13.29 11.54 -2.24
CA ASP A 160 -14.27 12.36 -2.91
C ASP A 160 -14.26 12.05 -4.41
N ILE A 161 -15.45 11.79 -4.93
CA ILE A 161 -15.68 11.37 -6.31
C ILE A 161 -16.61 12.39 -6.95
N PRO A 162 -16.06 13.33 -7.74
CA PRO A 162 -16.88 14.25 -8.51
C PRO A 162 -17.53 13.54 -9.70
N VAL A 163 -18.82 13.79 -9.88
CA VAL A 163 -19.62 13.41 -11.04
C VAL A 163 -19.97 14.69 -11.78
N ILE A 164 -19.45 14.81 -13.00
CA ILE A 164 -19.58 16.01 -13.84
C ILE A 164 -20.64 15.74 -14.90
N LEU A 165 -21.60 16.64 -15.07
CA LEU A 165 -22.53 16.61 -16.21
C LEU A 165 -21.87 17.27 -17.42
N ASN A 166 -21.65 16.52 -18.49
CA ASN A 166 -21.00 17.04 -19.71
C ASN A 166 -22.01 17.58 -20.72
N SER A 167 -23.13 16.89 -20.90
CA SER A 167 -24.10 17.22 -21.93
C SER A 167 -25.48 16.65 -21.63
N VAL A 168 -26.49 17.34 -22.14
CA VAL A 168 -27.90 16.95 -22.08
C VAL A 168 -28.45 17.04 -23.50
N ALA A 169 -28.86 15.90 -24.05
CA ALA A 169 -29.46 15.84 -25.38
C ALA A 169 -30.91 15.34 -25.27
N ASN A 170 -31.82 15.96 -26.00
CA ASN A 170 -33.18 15.50 -26.18
C ASN A 170 -33.35 15.01 -27.62
N ASP A 171 -34.03 13.89 -27.77
CA ASP A 171 -34.43 13.33 -29.05
C ASP A 171 -35.89 12.89 -28.97
N ILE A 172 -36.69 13.34 -29.95
CA ILE A 172 -38.10 12.99 -30.05
C ILE A 172 -38.25 12.14 -31.30
N GLN A 173 -38.55 10.86 -31.09
CA GLN A 173 -38.81 9.94 -32.18
C GLN A 173 -40.25 10.16 -32.65
N TYR A 174 -40.38 10.79 -33.82
CA TYR A 174 -41.63 10.94 -34.56
C TYR A 174 -41.64 9.90 -35.67
N GLU A 175 -42.50 8.90 -35.55
CA GLU A 175 -42.68 7.89 -36.59
C GLU A 175 -44.07 8.07 -37.22
N GLY A 176 -44.14 7.99 -38.55
CA GLY A 176 -45.28 8.45 -39.36
C GLY A 176 -46.40 7.42 -39.55
N ASP A 177 -46.34 6.28 -38.85
CA ASP A 177 -47.30 5.17 -38.97
C ASP A 177 -48.09 4.97 -37.67
N TYR A 178 -49.39 4.73 -37.80
CA TYR A 178 -50.40 4.85 -36.72
C TYR A 178 -50.26 3.81 -35.60
N ASP A 179 -49.43 2.77 -35.79
CA ASP A 179 -49.21 1.66 -34.84
C ASP A 179 -47.90 1.77 -34.03
N SER A 180 -47.06 2.78 -34.31
CA SER A 180 -45.74 2.94 -33.67
C SER A 180 -45.82 3.72 -32.34
N VAL A 181 -45.11 3.25 -31.31
CA VAL A 181 -45.13 3.85 -29.96
C VAL A 181 -44.25 5.10 -29.90
N ARG A 182 -44.87 6.28 -29.80
CA ARG A 182 -44.17 7.56 -29.53
C ARG A 182 -43.51 7.55 -28.15
N TYR A 183 -42.20 7.83 -28.11
CA TYR A 183 -41.48 8.12 -26.87
C TYR A 183 -40.50 9.30 -27.05
N VAL A 184 -40.22 9.97 -25.94
CA VAL A 184 -39.23 11.03 -25.79
C VAL A 184 -38.03 10.43 -25.07
N ASN A 185 -36.85 10.60 -25.65
CA ASN A 185 -35.60 10.14 -25.07
C ASN A 185 -34.72 11.32 -24.67
N TRP A 186 -34.33 11.37 -23.40
CA TRP A 186 -33.28 12.27 -22.95
C TRP A 186 -32.01 11.48 -22.66
N THR A 187 -30.87 11.93 -23.20
CA THR A 187 -29.56 11.32 -22.96
C THR A 187 -28.69 12.33 -22.24
N LEU A 188 -28.38 12.06 -20.97
CA LEU A 188 -27.49 12.86 -20.14
C LEU A 188 -26.14 12.13 -20.03
N THR A 189 -25.06 12.81 -20.42
CA THR A 189 -23.71 12.23 -20.38
C THR A 189 -22.96 12.76 -19.17
N PHE A 190 -22.48 11.86 -18.31
CA PHE A 190 -21.74 12.18 -17.11
C PHE A 190 -20.32 11.64 -17.16
N THR A 191 -19.38 12.34 -16.52
CA THR A 191 -18.03 11.83 -16.24
C THR A 191 -17.85 11.70 -14.75
N MET A 192 -17.63 10.47 -14.27
CA MET A 192 -17.30 10.19 -12.88
C MET A 192 -15.80 9.98 -12.72
N LYS A 193 -15.18 10.78 -11.85
CA LYS A 193 -13.73 10.76 -11.62
C LYS A 193 -13.36 9.74 -10.54
N MET A 194 -12.94 8.56 -10.96
CA MET A 194 -12.61 7.42 -10.10
C MET A 194 -11.10 7.24 -9.91
N TYR A 195 -10.74 6.42 -8.92
CA TYR A 195 -9.38 5.91 -8.74
C TYR A 195 -9.40 4.39 -8.70
N TYR A 196 -8.51 3.75 -9.45
CA TYR A 196 -8.27 2.32 -9.42
C TYR A 196 -7.05 2.01 -8.56
N TYR A 197 -7.12 0.96 -7.76
CA TYR A 197 -6.05 0.58 -6.84
C TYR A 197 -5.50 -0.79 -7.19
N GLY A 198 -4.20 -0.96 -6.96
CA GLY A 198 -3.53 -2.23 -7.07
C GLY A 198 -3.82 -3.18 -5.90
N PRO A 199 -3.07 -4.29 -5.79
CA PRO A 199 -3.19 -5.22 -4.68
C PRO A 199 -2.81 -4.55 -3.36
N ILE A 200 -3.45 -5.01 -2.29
CA ILE A 200 -3.15 -4.60 -0.92
C ILE A 200 -2.05 -5.51 -0.37
N SER A 201 -1.05 -4.92 0.28
CA SER A 201 0.05 -5.64 0.93
C SER A 201 -0.03 -5.47 2.44
N TYR A 202 0.43 -6.47 3.19
CA TYR A 202 0.42 -6.46 4.66
C TYR A 202 1.83 -6.53 5.25
N PRO A 203 2.68 -5.50 5.04
CA PRO A 203 4.01 -5.47 5.63
C PRO A 203 3.96 -5.49 7.16
N LYS A 204 4.98 -6.11 7.77
CA LYS A 204 5.19 -6.02 9.21
C LYS A 204 5.67 -4.61 9.57
N ILE A 205 5.30 -4.14 10.75
CA ILE A 205 5.83 -2.90 11.32
C ILE A 205 7.31 -3.13 11.66
N ILE A 206 8.19 -2.24 11.20
CA ILE A 206 9.60 -2.26 11.58
C ILE A 206 9.69 -1.75 13.01
N LYS A 207 10.18 -2.59 13.93
CA LYS A 207 10.35 -2.25 15.35
C LYS A 207 11.82 -2.14 15.79
N THR A 208 12.73 -2.81 15.09
CA THR A 208 14.14 -2.85 15.48
C THR A 208 15.00 -2.45 14.28
N VAL A 209 16.01 -1.64 14.54
CA VAL A 209 17.05 -1.28 13.57
C VAL A 209 18.40 -1.66 14.14
N TYR A 210 19.22 -2.31 13.31
CA TYR A 210 20.62 -2.61 13.61
C TYR A 210 21.50 -1.75 12.70
N ALA A 211 22.43 -1.02 13.28
CA ALA A 211 23.51 -0.34 12.57
C ALA A 211 24.84 -0.88 13.08
N ASN A 212 25.48 -1.73 12.27
CA ASN A 212 26.72 -2.42 12.63
C ASN A 212 27.89 -1.75 11.92
N ILE A 213 28.95 -1.45 12.67
CA ILE A 213 30.20 -0.92 12.14
C ILE A 213 31.25 -2.03 12.22
N TYR A 214 31.75 -2.47 11.07
CA TYR A 214 32.83 -3.44 10.99
C TYR A 214 34.16 -2.76 10.71
N ASN A 215 35.21 -3.21 11.38
CA ASN A 215 36.59 -2.94 11.02
C ASN A 215 37.14 -4.14 10.25
N ASP A 216 37.41 -3.93 8.96
CA ASP A 216 38.04 -4.94 8.12
C ASP A 216 39.58 -4.77 8.20
N PRO A 217 40.31 -5.75 8.76
CA PRO A 217 41.77 -5.68 8.89
C PRO A 217 42.50 -5.61 7.53
N SER A 218 41.83 -5.89 6.41
CA SER A 218 42.39 -5.72 5.05
C SER A 218 42.32 -4.30 4.51
N LEU A 219 41.44 -3.45 5.07
CA LEU A 219 41.21 -2.07 4.60
C LEU A 219 41.95 -1.02 5.44
N GLN A 220 42.33 -1.34 6.69
CA GLN A 220 43.14 -0.47 7.54
C GLN A 220 44.02 -1.32 8.48
N SER A 221 45.35 -1.15 8.39
CA SER A 221 46.33 -1.84 9.27
C SER A 221 46.29 -1.25 10.68
N GLY A 222 45.28 -1.65 11.46
CA GLY A 222 45.12 -1.31 12.87
C GLY A 222 45.66 -2.40 13.80
N TYR A 223 46.40 -1.97 14.82
CA TYR A 223 47.18 -2.65 15.88
C TYR A 223 46.58 -3.86 16.66
N ILE A 224 45.56 -4.54 16.14
CA ILE A 224 44.96 -5.74 16.75
C ILE A 224 45.27 -6.97 15.89
N THR A 225 46.05 -7.89 16.44
CA THR A 225 46.36 -9.19 15.82
C THR A 225 45.51 -10.26 16.47
N ARG A 226 44.63 -10.90 15.69
CA ARG A 226 43.79 -12.01 16.14
C ARG A 226 44.38 -13.34 15.70
N VAL A 227 44.63 -14.23 16.66
CA VAL A 227 45.21 -15.55 16.41
C VAL A 227 44.36 -16.65 17.02
N ASN A 228 44.19 -17.72 16.24
CA ASN A 228 43.69 -18.98 16.75
C ASN A 228 44.88 -19.73 17.35
N VAL A 229 44.76 -20.14 18.61
CA VAL A 229 45.81 -20.80 19.38
C VAL A 229 45.44 -22.22 19.76
N VAL A 230 46.44 -23.09 19.77
CA VAL A 230 46.34 -24.50 20.18
C VAL A 230 47.36 -24.79 21.28
N ASN A 231 47.20 -25.94 21.94
CA ASN A 231 48.09 -26.39 23.02
C ASN A 231 48.26 -25.33 24.12
N ALA A 232 47.17 -24.61 24.43
CA ALA A 232 47.18 -23.58 25.45
C ALA A 232 47.27 -24.22 26.85
N ASN A 233 48.28 -23.81 27.61
CA ASN A 233 48.49 -24.21 28.99
C ASN A 233 48.56 -22.94 29.85
N GLY A 234 47.69 -22.81 30.85
CA GLY A 234 47.54 -21.59 31.66
C GLY A 234 46.46 -20.64 31.14
N ILE A 235 46.31 -19.50 31.82
CA ILE A 235 45.27 -18.50 31.53
C ILE A 235 45.95 -17.21 31.06
N PHE A 236 45.57 -16.69 29.90
CA PHE A 236 45.98 -15.35 29.46
C PHE A 236 44.97 -14.32 29.98
N LYS A 237 45.40 -13.47 30.93
CA LYS A 237 44.55 -12.39 31.46
C LYS A 237 44.57 -11.19 30.51
N ALA A 238 43.48 -10.43 30.49
CA ALA A 238 43.47 -9.14 29.83
C ALA A 238 44.58 -8.24 30.41
N GLU A 239 45.19 -7.42 29.55
CA GLU A 239 46.33 -6.54 29.83
C GLU A 239 47.66 -7.24 30.16
N ASP A 240 47.72 -8.58 30.10
CA ASP A 240 48.98 -9.30 30.26
C ASP A 240 49.88 -9.11 29.04
N PHE A 241 51.19 -9.02 29.26
CA PHE A 241 52.16 -8.98 28.18
C PHE A 241 52.46 -10.38 27.67
N VAL A 242 52.54 -10.52 26.35
CA VAL A 242 52.92 -11.76 25.71
C VAL A 242 54.11 -11.55 24.77
N TYR A 243 54.92 -12.58 24.61
CA TYR A 243 56.08 -12.55 23.74
C TYR A 243 56.33 -13.89 23.06
N THR A 244 57.07 -13.86 21.97
CA THR A 244 57.62 -15.06 21.32
C THR A 244 59.13 -14.94 21.19
N GLY A 245 59.85 -16.04 21.38
CA GLY A 245 61.31 -16.08 21.43
C GLY A 245 61.81 -16.65 22.75
N LYS A 246 63.13 -16.59 22.97
CA LYS A 246 63.75 -17.25 24.13
C LYS A 246 63.34 -16.58 25.45
N ASN A 247 63.40 -15.26 25.52
CA ASN A 247 63.14 -14.47 26.73
C ASN A 247 62.40 -13.17 26.40
N PHE A 248 61.63 -12.61 27.33
CA PHE A 248 60.86 -11.36 27.14
C PHE A 248 61.71 -10.16 26.70
N ARG A 249 62.93 -10.01 27.24
CA ARG A 249 63.83 -8.87 26.93
C ARG A 249 64.44 -8.91 25.52
N THR A 250 64.45 -10.09 24.88
CA THR A 250 65.02 -10.32 23.55
C THR A 250 64.02 -11.09 22.69
N ALA A 251 62.75 -10.68 22.77
CA ALA A 251 61.66 -11.31 22.05
C ALA A 251 61.69 -10.97 20.54
N ASN A 252 61.28 -11.93 19.72
CA ASN A 252 61.12 -11.74 18.27
C ASN A 252 59.82 -10.98 17.94
N ALA A 253 58.81 -11.12 18.79
CA ALA A 253 57.59 -10.34 18.75
C ALA A 253 57.00 -10.22 20.16
N TYR A 254 56.28 -9.13 20.40
CA TYR A 254 55.63 -8.77 21.66
C TYR A 254 54.22 -8.28 21.36
N GLY A 255 53.30 -8.46 22.31
CA GLY A 255 51.96 -7.89 22.29
C GLY A 255 51.33 -7.85 23.67
N VAL A 256 50.18 -7.20 23.77
CA VAL A 256 49.36 -7.15 24.99
C VAL A 256 48.10 -7.98 24.75
N VAL A 257 47.72 -8.83 25.70
CA VAL A 257 46.48 -9.59 25.61
C VAL A 257 45.31 -8.64 25.81
N VAL A 258 44.43 -8.52 24.82
CA VAL A 258 43.18 -7.79 24.99
C VAL A 258 42.07 -8.72 25.45
N LYS A 259 41.97 -9.90 24.83
CA LYS A 259 40.99 -10.92 25.20
C LYS A 259 41.52 -12.30 24.88
N TYR A 260 41.21 -13.27 25.74
CA TYR A 260 41.46 -14.69 25.51
C TYR A 260 40.23 -15.49 25.88
N SER A 261 39.80 -16.37 24.98
CA SER A 261 38.73 -17.34 25.25
C SER A 261 39.28 -18.76 25.13
N ALA A 262 39.36 -19.45 26.27
CA ALA A 262 39.82 -20.84 26.33
C ALA A 262 38.88 -21.81 25.60
N ASN A 263 37.58 -21.48 25.53
CA ASN A 263 36.57 -22.33 24.89
C ASN A 263 36.68 -22.32 23.36
N THR A 264 37.00 -21.16 22.78
CA THR A 264 37.12 -21.00 21.32
C THR A 264 38.57 -21.05 20.83
N GLY A 265 39.55 -21.09 21.74
CA GLY A 265 40.98 -21.05 21.39
C GLY A 265 41.39 -19.72 20.73
N LYS A 266 40.67 -18.63 20.99
CA LYS A 266 40.92 -17.32 20.38
C LYS A 266 41.73 -16.44 21.32
N LEU A 267 42.84 -15.92 20.83
CA LEU A 267 43.68 -14.95 21.52
C LEU A 267 43.79 -13.68 20.68
N VAL A 268 43.40 -12.56 21.28
CA VAL A 268 43.42 -11.25 20.64
C VAL A 268 44.52 -10.42 21.28
N LEU A 269 45.47 -9.98 20.45
CA LEU A 269 46.64 -9.22 20.86
C LEU A 269 46.54 -7.79 20.36
N GLY A 270 46.70 -6.82 21.27
CA GLY A 270 46.86 -5.41 20.97
C GLY A 270 48.33 -4.98 21.01
N ALA A 271 48.62 -3.81 20.45
CA ALA A 271 49.94 -3.17 20.49
C ALA A 271 51.09 -4.11 20.09
N THR A 272 50.85 -4.95 19.09
CA THR A 272 51.82 -5.96 18.65
C THR A 272 53.01 -5.31 17.94
N GLN A 273 54.23 -5.67 18.34
CA GLN A 273 55.46 -5.30 17.65
C GLN A 273 56.26 -6.55 17.27
N GLY A 274 56.91 -6.52 16.11
CA GLY A 274 57.57 -7.69 15.53
C GLY A 274 56.61 -8.57 14.72
N GLN A 275 57.07 -9.77 14.32
CA GLN A 275 56.30 -10.68 13.48
C GLN A 275 55.90 -11.95 14.24
N PHE A 276 54.60 -12.10 14.51
CA PHE A 276 54.04 -13.40 14.90
C PHE A 276 53.96 -14.31 13.68
N ARG A 277 54.29 -15.59 13.84
CA ARG A 277 54.24 -16.61 12.78
C ARG A 277 53.50 -17.84 13.29
N VAL A 278 52.84 -18.54 12.37
CA VAL A 278 52.22 -19.84 12.66
C VAL A 278 53.27 -20.81 13.22
N ASN A 279 52.87 -21.64 14.17
CA ASN A 279 53.67 -22.59 14.95
C ASN A 279 54.63 -21.97 15.97
N ASN A 280 54.73 -20.64 16.07
CA ASN A 280 55.48 -20.03 17.17
C ASN A 280 54.71 -20.20 18.49
N THR A 281 55.47 -20.40 19.56
CA THR A 281 54.93 -20.42 20.92
C THR A 281 54.89 -19.00 21.46
N ILE A 282 53.74 -18.61 21.98
CA ILE A 282 53.50 -17.39 22.73
C ILE A 282 53.64 -17.72 24.22
N HIS A 283 54.37 -16.87 24.93
CA HIS A 283 54.56 -16.94 26.38
C HIS A 283 53.96 -15.68 27.02
N ALA A 284 53.11 -15.86 28.03
CA ALA A 284 52.59 -14.79 28.85
C ALA A 284 53.54 -14.48 30.00
N VAL A 285 53.74 -13.19 30.30
CA VAL A 285 54.74 -12.75 31.27
C VAL A 285 54.25 -12.91 32.70
N SER A 286 53.03 -12.47 33.02
CA SER A 286 52.55 -12.49 34.41
C SER A 286 51.91 -13.82 34.81
N THR A 287 51.28 -14.51 33.86
CA THR A 287 50.50 -15.72 34.12
C THR A 287 51.24 -17.02 33.83
N ASN A 288 52.46 -16.95 33.27
CA ASN A 288 53.22 -18.11 32.76
C ASN A 288 52.43 -18.99 31.76
N GLY A 289 51.37 -18.43 31.14
CA GLY A 289 50.60 -19.10 30.11
C GLY A 289 51.43 -19.33 28.85
N THR A 290 51.24 -20.47 28.19
CA THR A 290 51.89 -20.80 26.92
C THR A 290 50.88 -21.31 25.92
N CYS A 291 50.99 -20.92 24.66
CA CYS A 291 50.14 -21.44 23.59
C CYS A 291 50.88 -21.37 22.24
N GLN A 292 50.44 -22.14 21.26
CA GLN A 292 51.01 -22.14 19.91
C GLN A 292 50.03 -21.52 18.92
N ILE A 293 50.52 -20.66 18.02
CA ILE A 293 49.70 -20.03 16.98
C ILE A 293 49.38 -21.07 15.90
N GLN A 294 48.10 -21.40 15.71
CA GLN A 294 47.63 -22.28 14.65
C GLN A 294 47.36 -21.52 13.34
N SER A 295 46.68 -20.37 13.42
CA SER A 295 46.37 -19.53 12.27
C SER A 295 46.06 -18.09 12.70
N PHE A 296 46.00 -17.17 11.73
CA PHE A 296 45.45 -15.83 11.92
C PHE A 296 43.98 -15.83 11.55
N GLU A 297 43.18 -15.06 12.28
CA GLU A 297 41.77 -14.85 11.98
C GLU A 297 41.62 -13.73 10.94
N VAL A 298 40.83 -13.99 9.90
CA VAL A 298 40.60 -13.05 8.79
C VAL A 298 39.19 -12.46 8.80
N ASP A 299 38.35 -12.89 9.74
CA ASP A 299 36.98 -12.41 9.85
C ASP A 299 36.96 -10.94 10.28
N PRO A 300 36.13 -10.10 9.64
CA PRO A 300 36.04 -8.68 9.99
C PRO A 300 35.58 -8.51 11.44
N LEU A 301 36.18 -7.54 12.13
CA LEU A 301 35.89 -7.25 13.53
C LEU A 301 34.62 -6.40 13.64
N LEU A 302 33.61 -6.84 14.37
CA LEU A 302 32.45 -6.00 14.71
C LEU A 302 32.88 -4.99 15.79
N LEU A 303 33.07 -3.73 15.41
CA LEU A 303 33.58 -2.69 16.30
C LEU A 303 32.48 -2.14 17.21
N SER A 304 31.30 -1.90 16.64
CA SER A 304 30.14 -1.40 17.39
C SER A 304 28.86 -1.93 16.78
N GLU A 305 27.95 -2.38 17.65
CA GLU A 305 26.56 -2.68 17.33
C GLU A 305 25.69 -1.61 18.00
N ILE A 306 24.95 -0.86 17.18
CA ILE A 306 23.93 0.06 17.66
C ILE A 306 22.57 -0.58 17.40
N LYS A 307 21.89 -0.96 18.48
CA LYS A 307 20.55 -1.54 18.47
C LYS A 307 19.56 -0.51 18.98
N ILE A 308 18.56 -0.19 18.16
CA ILE A 308 17.48 0.74 18.55
C ILE A 308 16.17 -0.04 18.61
N GLU A 309 15.51 0.00 19.76
CA GLU A 309 14.24 -0.67 20.02
C GLU A 309 13.24 0.26 20.73
N PRO A 310 11.93 0.11 20.50
CA PRO A 310 10.91 0.87 21.21
C PRO A 310 10.88 0.50 22.69
N ASP A 311 10.68 1.51 23.54
CA ASP A 311 10.45 1.34 24.98
C ASP A 311 9.03 1.82 25.34
N PRO A 312 8.14 0.92 25.78
CA PRO A 312 8.31 -0.53 25.93
C PRO A 312 8.23 -1.29 24.59
N ILE A 313 8.79 -2.50 24.53
CA ILE A 313 8.89 -3.31 23.29
C ILE A 313 7.53 -3.65 22.65
N ASN A 314 6.45 -3.52 23.43
CA ASN A 314 5.06 -3.73 23.03
C ASN A 314 4.30 -2.45 22.69
N ALA A 315 4.95 -1.28 22.64
CA ALA A 315 4.32 0.00 22.29
C ALA A 315 3.52 -0.09 20.97
N GLN A 316 2.32 0.48 20.97
CA GLN A 316 1.41 0.54 19.83
C GLN A 316 1.45 1.91 19.13
N PRO A 317 1.01 1.99 17.86
CA PRO A 317 0.83 3.28 17.20
C PRO A 317 -0.15 4.17 17.98
N GLY A 318 0.34 5.26 18.57
CA GLY A 318 -0.44 6.23 19.35
C GLY A 318 -0.18 6.24 20.85
N ASP A 319 0.61 5.29 21.37
CA ASP A 319 1.09 5.33 22.76
C ASP A 319 2.21 6.38 22.90
N ASP A 320 2.46 6.87 24.12
CA ASP A 320 3.64 7.69 24.41
C ASP A 320 4.85 6.73 24.44
N TYR A 321 5.67 6.73 23.38
CA TYR A 321 6.77 5.78 23.20
C TYR A 321 8.13 6.46 23.19
N GLY A 322 9.06 5.89 23.97
CA GLY A 322 10.48 6.19 23.89
C GLY A 322 11.21 5.20 22.97
N TYR A 323 12.51 5.39 22.82
CA TYR A 323 13.39 4.41 22.18
C TYR A 323 14.59 4.17 23.09
N ASN A 324 14.93 2.90 23.29
CA ASN A 324 16.19 2.51 23.91
C ASN A 324 17.24 2.34 22.81
N VAL A 325 18.35 3.03 22.98
CA VAL A 325 19.55 2.87 22.16
C VAL A 325 20.55 2.08 22.99
N THR A 326 20.81 0.83 22.58
CA THR A 326 21.90 0.04 23.15
C THR A 326 23.08 0.12 22.19
N VAL A 327 24.19 0.65 22.69
CA VAL A 327 25.47 0.67 21.97
C VAL A 327 26.38 -0.35 22.64
N THR A 328 26.77 -1.38 21.90
CA THR A 328 27.73 -2.38 22.33
C THR A 328 29.01 -2.15 21.54
N GLU A 329 30.12 -1.88 22.24
CA GLU A 329 31.43 -1.65 21.62
C GLU A 329 32.35 -2.85 21.87
N TRP A 330 33.31 -3.06 20.98
CA TRP A 330 34.37 -4.03 21.19
C TRP A 330 35.15 -3.71 22.48
N PRO A 331 35.49 -4.70 23.35
CA PRO A 331 35.55 -6.14 23.14
C PRO A 331 34.28 -6.97 23.43
N ASP A 332 33.17 -6.31 23.77
CA ASP A 332 31.92 -6.99 24.20
C ASP A 332 31.04 -7.43 23.03
N THR A 333 31.35 -7.00 21.80
CA THR A 333 30.72 -7.45 20.55
C THR A 333 31.11 -8.88 20.13
N GLU A 334 32.19 -9.43 20.67
CA GLU A 334 32.62 -10.82 20.42
C GLU A 334 32.02 -11.74 21.49
N THR A 335 31.02 -12.53 21.10
CA THR A 335 30.37 -13.54 21.95
C THR A 335 31.21 -14.82 22.11
#